data_AF-A0A4R5TM72-F1
#
_entry.id   AF-A0A4R5TM72-F1
#
_cell.length_a   1.000
_cell.length_b   1.000
_cell.length_c   1.000
_cell.angle_alpha   90.00
_cell.angle_beta   90.00
_cell.angle_gamma   90.00
#
_symmetry.space_group_name_H-M   'P 1'
#
loop_
_entity.id
_entity.type
_entity.pdbx_description
1 polymer ?
#
loop_
_entity_poly.entity_id
_entity_poly.type
_entity_poly.pdbx_seq_one_letter_code
_entity_poly.pdbx_strand_id
1 'polypeptide(L)'
;MDRVAPEYTFSPAPQSRQGGQARRLLASAQQKLRADDDAGAEADARAALRADGKSAEAHTLLGLIATRKGQADAAGRHYAAAAELAPANAIMLGNYGAWLCGNERSEDSLAWFERALGVPGDRSAGLANYGACALMAGRTDLAERASRAALDVDPGNALALNTLAQHYYASGQYFEARAFSQRRLAAAPATPDALRLASQIEDKLGDTVAATRYVQRLRTEFPQARTAGPGEAESQ
;
A
#
# COMPACT_ATOMS: atom_id res chain seq x y z
N MET A 1 18.01 59.25 -24.12
CA MET A 1 18.66 57.97 -24.48
C MET A 1 18.04 56.91 -23.59
N ASP A 2 16.86 56.43 -23.96
CA ASP A 2 16.17 55.37 -23.23
C ASP A 2 16.55 54.03 -23.83
N ARG A 3 17.20 53.19 -23.02
CA ARG A 3 17.43 51.78 -23.34
C ARG A 3 16.13 51.03 -23.08
N VAL A 4 15.42 50.68 -24.14
CA VAL A 4 14.30 49.73 -24.08
C VAL A 4 14.88 48.36 -23.73
N ALA A 5 14.50 47.82 -22.56
CA ALA A 5 14.85 46.47 -22.16
C ALA A 5 14.11 45.45 -23.05
N PRO A 6 14.74 44.31 -23.41
CA PRO A 6 14.10 43.31 -24.25
C PRO A 6 12.92 42.65 -23.52
N GLU A 7 11.74 42.66 -24.14
CA GLU A 7 10.59 41.87 -23.71
C GLU A 7 10.91 40.39 -23.82
N TYR A 8 11.01 39.72 -22.67
CA TYR A 8 11.04 38.26 -22.63
C TYR A 8 9.62 37.73 -22.78
N THR A 9 9.26 37.34 -23.99
CA THR A 9 8.06 36.55 -24.25
C THR A 9 8.34 35.10 -23.85
N PHE A 10 7.84 34.70 -22.68
CA PHE A 10 7.70 33.28 -22.35
C PHE A 10 6.58 32.71 -23.22
N SER A 11 6.95 32.07 -24.34
CA SER A 11 6.04 31.19 -25.05
C SER A 11 5.94 29.89 -24.25
N PRO A 12 4.78 29.54 -23.64
CA PRO A 12 4.61 28.19 -23.15
C PRO A 12 4.73 27.28 -24.37
N ALA A 13 5.68 26.33 -24.31
CA ALA A 13 5.77 25.29 -25.32
C ALA A 13 4.36 24.70 -25.53
N PRO A 14 3.93 24.48 -26.79
CA PRO A 14 2.60 23.95 -27.04
C PRO A 14 2.44 22.65 -26.26
N GLN A 15 1.46 22.60 -25.35
CA GLN A 15 1.08 21.34 -24.72
C GLN A 15 0.80 20.35 -25.85
N SER A 16 1.61 19.30 -25.95
CA SER A 16 1.48 18.33 -27.03
C SER A 16 0.06 17.76 -26.98
N ARG A 17 -0.64 17.75 -28.12
CA ARG A 17 -1.99 17.15 -28.22
C ARG A 17 -2.00 15.72 -27.68
N GLN A 18 -0.88 15.02 -27.82
CA GLN A 18 -0.62 13.67 -27.31
C GLN A 18 -0.64 13.62 -25.77
N GLY A 19 0.01 14.58 -25.08
CA GLY A 19 -0.04 14.68 -23.62
C GLY A 19 -1.45 14.99 -23.10
N GLY A 20 -2.20 15.83 -23.83
CA GLY A 20 -3.61 16.12 -23.50
C GLY A 20 -4.55 14.91 -23.69
N GLN A 21 -4.29 14.07 -24.70
CA GLN A 21 -5.02 12.82 -24.91
C GLN A 21 -4.68 11.77 -23.85
N ALA A 22 -3.39 11.54 -23.59
CA ALA A 22 -2.93 10.59 -22.57
C ALA A 22 -3.51 10.93 -21.19
N ARG A 23 -3.47 12.20 -20.78
CA ARG A 23 -4.04 12.65 -19.50
C ARG A 23 -5.55 12.39 -19.39
N ARG A 24 -6.32 12.60 -20.46
CA ARG A 24 -7.76 12.30 -20.48
C ARG A 24 -8.04 10.80 -20.35
N LEU A 25 -7.25 9.98 -21.05
CA LEU A 25 -7.35 8.53 -20.96
C LEU A 25 -7.01 8.02 -19.55
N LEU A 26 -5.98 8.57 -18.92
CA LEU A 26 -5.63 8.24 -17.52
C LEU A 26 -6.75 8.61 -16.54
N ALA A 27 -7.36 9.79 -16.70
CA ALA A 27 -8.48 10.21 -15.85
C ALA A 27 -9.70 9.29 -16.01
N SER A 28 -10.01 8.91 -17.25
CA SER A 28 -11.07 7.93 -17.56
C SER A 28 -10.76 6.55 -16.97
N ALA A 29 -9.53 6.06 -17.13
CA ALA A 29 -9.07 4.79 -16.56
C ALA A 29 -9.22 4.77 -15.03
N GLN A 30 -8.82 5.84 -14.34
CA GLN A 30 -9.01 5.97 -12.89
C GLN A 30 -10.49 5.97 -12.48
N GLN A 31 -11.35 6.64 -13.24
CA GLN A 31 -12.78 6.66 -12.96
C GLN A 31 -13.39 5.26 -13.10
N LYS A 32 -13.06 4.54 -14.18
CA LYS A 32 -13.52 3.17 -14.41
C LYS A 32 -13.01 2.21 -13.35
N LEU A 33 -11.74 2.33 -12.93
CA LEU A 33 -11.17 1.53 -11.85
C LEU A 33 -11.92 1.72 -10.52
N ARG A 34 -12.36 2.96 -10.22
CA ARG A 34 -13.19 3.26 -9.04
C ARG A 34 -14.62 2.73 -9.16
N ALA A 35 -15.09 2.50 -10.38
CA ALA A 35 -16.39 1.90 -10.67
C ALA A 35 -16.31 0.38 -10.87
N ASP A 36 -15.17 -0.23 -10.51
CA ASP A 36 -14.87 -1.66 -10.68
C ASP A 36 -14.97 -2.18 -12.13
N ASP A 37 -14.90 -1.28 -13.11
CA ASP A 37 -14.74 -1.61 -14.53
C ASP A 37 -13.25 -1.78 -14.86
N ASP A 38 -12.66 -2.88 -14.38
CA ASP A 38 -11.25 -3.20 -14.60
C ASP A 38 -10.92 -3.37 -16.09
N ALA A 39 -11.85 -3.88 -16.90
CA ALA A 39 -11.66 -4.09 -18.33
C ALA A 39 -11.58 -2.76 -19.09
N GLY A 40 -12.52 -1.84 -18.83
CA GLY A 40 -12.51 -0.52 -19.43
C GLY A 40 -11.37 0.35 -18.92
N ALA A 41 -11.01 0.22 -17.63
CA ALA A 41 -9.84 0.89 -17.07
C ALA A 41 -8.54 0.44 -17.75
N GLU A 42 -8.40 -0.86 -18.01
CA GLU A 42 -7.23 -1.42 -18.70
C GLU A 42 -7.14 -0.92 -20.13
N ALA A 43 -8.26 -0.90 -20.86
CA ALA A 43 -8.31 -0.42 -22.23
C ALA A 43 -7.85 1.04 -22.32
N ASP A 44 -8.32 1.90 -21.42
CA ASP A 44 -7.96 3.31 -21.38
C ASP A 44 -6.50 3.52 -20.94
N ALA A 45 -6.01 2.78 -19.95
CA ALA A 45 -4.62 2.86 -19.51
C ALA A 45 -3.65 2.39 -20.61
N ARG A 46 -3.98 1.30 -21.35
CA ARG A 46 -3.20 0.87 -22.52
C ARG A 46 -3.25 1.90 -23.65
N ALA A 47 -4.39 2.57 -23.85
CA ALA A 47 -4.51 3.64 -24.83
C ALA A 47 -3.67 4.86 -24.42
N ALA A 48 -3.63 5.21 -23.14
CA ALA A 48 -2.78 6.26 -22.61
C ALA A 48 -1.30 5.93 -22.88
N LEU A 49 -0.88 4.67 -22.64
CA LEU A 49 0.48 4.24 -22.89
C LEU A 49 0.84 4.23 -24.40
N ARG A 50 -0.12 3.99 -25.29
CA ARG A 50 0.10 4.16 -26.74
C ARG A 50 0.28 5.64 -27.14
N ALA A 51 -0.42 6.55 -26.45
CA ALA A 51 -0.30 7.99 -26.69
C ALA A 51 0.98 8.58 -26.07
N ASP A 52 1.42 8.04 -24.94
CA ASP A 52 2.67 8.35 -24.26
C ASP A 52 3.30 7.08 -23.68
N GLY A 53 4.27 6.53 -24.40
CA GLY A 53 4.96 5.28 -24.04
C GLY A 53 5.82 5.37 -22.78
N LYS A 54 5.96 6.54 -22.16
CA LYS A 54 6.74 6.76 -20.93
C LYS A 54 5.87 7.23 -19.76
N SER A 55 4.55 7.06 -19.83
CA SER A 55 3.67 7.44 -18.71
C SER A 55 3.79 6.46 -17.53
N ALA A 56 4.45 6.91 -16.46
CA ALA A 56 4.53 6.16 -15.20
C ALA A 56 3.15 5.92 -14.59
N GLU A 57 2.22 6.87 -14.72
CA GLU A 57 0.83 6.73 -14.24
C GLU A 57 0.07 5.63 -14.99
N ALA A 58 0.26 5.52 -16.31
CA ALA A 58 -0.35 4.44 -17.10
C ALA A 58 0.17 3.08 -16.62
N HIS A 59 1.47 2.96 -16.41
CA HIS A 59 2.08 1.76 -15.84
C HIS A 59 1.52 1.44 -14.45
N THR A 60 1.38 2.41 -13.55
CA THR A 60 0.79 2.18 -12.22
C THR A 60 -0.65 1.68 -12.29
N LEU A 61 -1.49 2.24 -13.16
CA LEU A 61 -2.87 1.76 -13.35
C LEU A 61 -2.92 0.32 -13.86
N LEU A 62 -2.08 -0.01 -14.84
CA LEU A 62 -1.97 -1.38 -15.34
C LEU A 62 -1.45 -2.35 -14.27
N GLY A 63 -0.53 -1.91 -13.41
CA GLY A 63 -0.07 -2.69 -12.26
C GLY A 63 -1.18 -2.99 -11.26
N LEU A 64 -2.01 -1.98 -10.93
CA LEU A 64 -3.16 -2.12 -10.04
C LEU A 64 -4.20 -3.10 -10.62
N ILE A 65 -4.53 -2.96 -11.91
CA ILE A 65 -5.48 -3.83 -12.59
C ILE A 65 -4.96 -5.27 -12.65
N ALA A 66 -3.69 -5.47 -13.00
CA ALA A 66 -3.08 -6.79 -13.01
C ALA A 66 -3.09 -7.44 -11.62
N THR A 67 -2.86 -6.65 -10.56
CA THR A 67 -2.97 -7.12 -9.16
C THR A 67 -4.39 -7.59 -8.84
N ARG A 68 -5.42 -6.80 -9.19
CA ARG A 68 -6.84 -7.18 -8.99
C ARG A 68 -7.20 -8.48 -9.71
N LYS A 69 -6.60 -8.72 -10.88
CA LYS A 69 -6.78 -9.94 -11.67
C LYS A 69 -5.92 -11.13 -11.23
N GLY A 70 -5.14 -11.00 -10.15
CA GLY A 70 -4.22 -12.05 -9.68
C GLY A 70 -3.02 -12.30 -10.61
N GLN A 71 -2.73 -11.38 -11.54
CA GLN A 71 -1.64 -11.49 -12.51
C GLN A 71 -0.35 -10.91 -11.93
N ALA A 72 0.20 -11.56 -10.90
CA ALA A 72 1.34 -11.08 -10.12
C ALA A 72 2.53 -10.63 -10.97
N ASP A 73 3.01 -11.46 -11.90
CA ASP A 73 4.15 -11.14 -12.76
C ASP A 73 3.92 -9.91 -13.65
N ALA A 74 2.72 -9.80 -14.21
CA ALA A 74 2.35 -8.66 -15.04
C ALA A 74 2.30 -7.37 -14.21
N ALA A 75 1.73 -7.45 -13.00
CA ALA A 75 1.71 -6.34 -12.06
C ALA A 75 3.12 -5.87 -11.71
N GLY A 76 4.02 -6.80 -11.39
CA GLY A 76 5.42 -6.50 -11.06
C GLY A 76 6.16 -5.76 -12.16
N ARG A 77 6.02 -6.21 -13.42
CA ARG A 77 6.62 -5.51 -14.58
C ARG A 77 6.10 -4.08 -14.72
N HIS A 78 4.80 -3.87 -14.51
CA HIS A 78 4.20 -2.54 -14.61
C HIS A 78 4.63 -1.62 -13.45
N TYR A 79 4.64 -2.10 -12.21
CA TYR A 79 5.11 -1.30 -11.08
C TYR A 79 6.60 -0.96 -11.17
N ALA A 80 7.43 -1.91 -11.58
CA ALA A 80 8.86 -1.67 -11.81
C ALA A 80 9.07 -0.56 -12.85
N ALA A 81 8.40 -0.65 -14.00
CA ALA A 81 8.47 0.37 -15.05
C ALA A 81 8.01 1.75 -14.55
N ALA A 82 6.92 1.83 -13.77
CA ALA A 82 6.47 3.09 -13.19
C ALA A 82 7.51 3.71 -12.25
N ALA A 83 8.14 2.89 -11.40
CA ALA A 83 9.16 3.32 -10.47
C ALA A 83 10.47 3.76 -11.16
N GLU A 84 10.84 3.12 -12.28
CA GLU A 84 11.98 3.50 -13.11
C GLU A 84 11.74 4.79 -13.91
N LEU A 85 10.52 4.96 -14.43
CA LEU A 85 10.14 6.16 -15.20
C LEU A 85 9.98 7.40 -14.32
N ALA A 86 9.62 7.22 -13.04
CA ALA A 86 9.39 8.31 -12.09
C ALA A 86 10.22 8.13 -10.80
N PRO A 87 11.56 8.21 -10.85
CA PRO A 87 12.43 7.92 -9.71
C PRO A 87 12.37 8.97 -8.59
N ALA A 88 11.72 10.11 -8.83
CA ALA A 88 11.47 11.15 -7.83
C ALA A 88 10.01 11.17 -7.34
N ASN A 89 9.24 10.11 -7.61
CA ASN A 89 7.86 9.97 -7.16
C ASN A 89 7.75 8.90 -6.08
N ALA A 90 7.58 9.34 -4.83
CA ALA A 90 7.50 8.47 -3.66
C ALA A 90 6.41 7.40 -3.79
N ILE A 91 5.27 7.73 -4.40
CA ILE A 91 4.13 6.82 -4.56
C ILE A 91 4.50 5.69 -5.50
N MET A 92 5.16 5.96 -6.63
CA MET A 92 5.51 4.91 -7.60
C MET A 92 6.59 3.97 -7.06
N LEU A 93 7.59 4.53 -6.38
CA LEU A 93 8.61 3.76 -5.67
C LEU A 93 7.98 2.87 -4.58
N GLY A 94 7.09 3.44 -3.76
CA GLY A 94 6.38 2.74 -2.70
C GLY A 94 5.44 1.64 -3.21
N ASN A 95 4.76 1.86 -4.34
CA ASN A 95 3.91 0.85 -4.96
C ASN A 95 4.71 -0.38 -5.42
N TYR A 96 5.89 -0.17 -6.01
CA TYR A 96 6.74 -1.30 -6.39
C TYR A 96 7.32 -2.02 -5.17
N GLY A 97 7.75 -1.29 -4.14
CA GLY A 97 8.15 -1.87 -2.86
C GLY A 97 7.03 -2.72 -2.24
N ALA A 98 5.80 -2.19 -2.20
CA ALA A 98 4.64 -2.92 -1.67
C ALA A 98 4.34 -4.18 -2.48
N TRP A 99 4.43 -4.12 -3.81
CA TRP A 99 4.28 -5.30 -4.66
C TRP A 99 5.35 -6.36 -4.36
N LEU A 100 6.64 -5.97 -4.26
CA LEU A 100 7.72 -6.90 -3.93
C LEU A 100 7.45 -7.63 -2.60
N CYS A 101 7.10 -6.85 -1.58
CA CYS A 101 6.77 -7.36 -0.25
C CYS A 101 5.58 -8.33 -0.25
N GLY A 102 4.49 -8.00 -0.95
CA GLY A 102 3.33 -8.87 -1.10
C GLY A 102 3.56 -10.12 -1.95
N ASN A 103 4.68 -10.19 -2.68
CA ASN A 103 5.06 -11.32 -3.53
C ASN A 103 6.35 -12.00 -3.02
N GLU A 104 6.46 -12.14 -1.70
CA GLU A 104 7.52 -12.88 -1.00
C GLU A 104 8.95 -12.34 -1.20
N ARG A 105 9.09 -11.13 -1.75
CA ARG A 105 10.36 -10.42 -1.95
C ARG A 105 10.51 -9.28 -0.96
N SER A 106 10.21 -9.55 0.31
CA SER A 106 10.19 -8.56 1.38
C SER A 106 11.55 -7.88 1.60
N GLU A 107 12.66 -8.62 1.50
CA GLU A 107 14.01 -8.03 1.63
C GLU A 107 14.30 -7.04 0.49
N ASP A 108 13.98 -7.40 -0.76
CA ASP A 108 14.17 -6.54 -1.92
C ASP A 108 13.32 -5.25 -1.84
N SER A 109 12.16 -5.32 -1.19
CA SER A 109 11.26 -4.17 -1.05
C SER A 109 11.86 -3.01 -0.25
N LEU A 110 12.77 -3.31 0.67
CA LEU A 110 13.29 -2.34 1.65
C LEU A 110 14.03 -1.20 0.95
N ALA A 111 14.86 -1.50 -0.04
CA ALA A 111 15.58 -0.49 -0.81
C ALA A 111 14.65 0.44 -1.60
N TRP A 112 13.49 -0.04 -2.04
CA TRP A 112 12.49 0.78 -2.74
C TRP A 112 11.74 1.71 -1.79
N PHE A 113 11.43 1.24 -0.58
CA PHE A 113 10.86 2.10 0.46
C PHE A 113 11.86 3.16 0.94
N GLU A 114 13.15 2.82 1.10
CA GLU A 114 14.19 3.78 1.43
C GLU A 114 14.29 4.90 0.38
N ARG A 115 14.27 4.53 -0.91
CA ARG A 115 14.21 5.51 -2.00
C ARG A 115 12.94 6.36 -1.93
N ALA A 116 11.79 5.75 -1.69
CA ALA A 116 10.52 6.46 -1.57
C ALA A 116 10.54 7.48 -0.42
N LEU A 117 11.11 7.10 0.73
CA LEU A 117 11.23 7.93 1.92
C LEU A 117 12.27 9.06 1.78
N GLY A 118 13.20 8.93 0.83
CA GLY A 118 14.14 9.99 0.44
C GLY A 118 13.52 11.08 -0.42
N VAL A 119 12.33 10.86 -1.00
CA VAL A 119 11.60 11.86 -1.77
C VAL A 119 10.82 12.78 -0.80
N PRO A 120 10.94 14.12 -0.91
CA PRO A 120 10.17 15.04 -0.07
C PRO A 120 8.65 14.89 -0.26
N GLY A 121 7.90 14.80 0.85
CA GLY A 121 6.43 14.67 0.82
C GLY A 121 5.87 14.07 2.11
N ASP A 122 4.60 13.67 2.06
CA ASP A 122 3.98 12.87 3.13
C ASP A 122 4.63 11.49 3.18
N ARG A 123 5.16 11.15 4.35
CA ARG A 123 5.90 9.90 4.60
C ARG A 123 5.09 8.88 5.40
N SER A 124 3.90 9.21 5.88
CA SER A 124 3.12 8.35 6.79
C SER A 124 2.89 6.95 6.19
N ALA A 125 2.29 6.89 5.00
CA ALA A 125 2.01 5.64 4.31
C ALA A 125 3.29 4.88 3.92
N GLY A 126 4.34 5.60 3.50
CA GLY A 126 5.63 5.01 3.16
C GLY A 126 6.31 4.36 4.36
N LEU A 127 6.33 5.03 5.52
CA LEU A 127 6.92 4.51 6.77
C LEU A 127 6.14 3.30 7.29
N ALA A 128 4.80 3.34 7.23
CA ALA A 128 3.96 2.22 7.66
C ALA A 128 4.18 0.97 6.79
N ASN A 129 4.23 1.13 5.46
CA ASN A 129 4.53 0.02 4.55
C ASN A 129 5.96 -0.49 4.74
N TYR A 130 6.93 0.40 4.93
CA TYR A 130 8.31 0.02 5.19
C TYR A 130 8.44 -0.81 6.48
N GLY A 131 7.77 -0.39 7.56
CA GLY A 131 7.74 -1.14 8.81
C GLY A 131 7.09 -2.51 8.67
N ALA A 132 5.94 -2.59 8.01
CA ALA A 132 5.24 -3.86 7.77
C ALA A 132 6.10 -4.84 6.94
N CYS A 133 6.73 -4.34 5.89
CA CYS A 133 7.58 -5.15 5.02
C CYS A 133 8.91 -5.54 5.66
N ALA A 134 9.47 -4.68 6.50
CA ALA A 134 10.61 -5.03 7.36
C ALA A 134 10.27 -6.16 8.32
N LEU A 135 9.05 -6.19 8.88
CA LEU A 135 8.62 -7.30 9.74
C LEU A 135 8.54 -8.62 8.96
N MET A 136 7.97 -8.59 7.75
CA MET A 136 7.90 -9.75 6.85
C MET A 136 9.29 -10.23 6.40
N ALA A 137 10.26 -9.32 6.28
CA ALA A 137 11.66 -9.64 5.98
C ALA A 137 12.46 -10.14 7.21
N GLY A 138 11.85 -10.21 8.39
CA GLY A 138 12.54 -10.58 9.63
C GLY A 138 13.48 -9.48 10.18
N ARG A 139 13.39 -8.26 9.65
CA ARG A 139 14.14 -7.07 10.12
C ARG A 139 13.39 -6.41 11.27
N THR A 140 13.25 -7.10 12.39
CA THR A 140 12.40 -6.70 13.53
C THR A 140 12.72 -5.31 14.08
N ASP A 141 14.01 -4.98 14.24
CA ASP A 141 14.41 -3.68 14.77
C ASP A 141 14.03 -2.53 13.83
N LEU A 142 14.12 -2.79 12.52
CA LEU A 142 13.73 -1.83 11.49
C LEU A 142 12.21 -1.68 11.45
N ALA A 143 11.48 -2.81 11.56
CA ALA A 143 10.02 -2.82 11.61
C ALA A 143 9.50 -1.95 12.75
N GLU A 144 10.07 -2.09 13.95
CA GLU A 144 9.68 -1.27 15.10
C GLU A 144 9.97 0.21 14.85
N ARG A 145 11.20 0.57 14.47
CA ARG A 145 11.59 1.97 14.25
C ARG A 145 10.74 2.65 13.17
N ALA A 146 10.57 2.01 12.02
CA ALA A 146 9.79 2.55 10.91
C ALA A 146 8.30 2.69 11.27
N SER A 147 7.72 1.69 11.94
CA SER A 147 6.32 1.77 12.38
C SER A 147 6.11 2.85 13.45
N ARG A 148 7.04 3.01 14.39
CA ARG A 148 6.99 4.10 15.37
C ARG A 148 7.08 5.47 14.69
N ALA A 149 8.02 5.64 13.76
CA ALA A 149 8.12 6.86 12.97
C ALA A 149 6.84 7.15 12.15
N ALA A 150 6.16 6.12 11.64
CA ALA A 150 4.85 6.30 11.00
C ALA A 150 3.81 6.84 11.98
N LEU A 151 3.79 6.35 13.23
CA LEU A 151 2.87 6.81 14.28
C LEU A 151 3.19 8.20 14.82
N ASP A 152 4.45 8.65 14.71
CA ASP A 152 4.83 10.03 15.02
C ASP A 152 4.24 11.02 14.00
N VAL A 153 4.05 10.58 12.75
CA VAL A 153 3.41 11.38 11.68
C VAL A 153 1.88 11.25 11.74
N ASP A 154 1.38 10.03 11.89
CA ASP A 154 -0.05 9.73 11.98
C ASP A 154 -0.31 8.72 13.12
N PRO A 155 -0.71 9.19 14.32
CA PRO A 155 -0.95 8.35 15.48
C PRO A 155 -2.05 7.27 15.30
N GLY A 156 -2.90 7.44 14.28
CA GLY A 156 -3.99 6.54 13.92
C GLY A 156 -3.64 5.57 12.79
N ASN A 157 -2.40 5.56 12.29
CA ASN A 157 -2.03 4.71 11.17
C ASN A 157 -2.21 3.22 11.51
N ALA A 158 -3.29 2.65 10.98
CA ALA A 158 -3.73 1.31 11.25
C ALA A 158 -2.68 0.24 10.88
N LEU A 159 -1.95 0.42 9.78
CA LEU A 159 -0.92 -0.54 9.37
C LEU A 159 0.26 -0.56 10.34
N ALA A 160 0.73 0.62 10.76
CA ALA A 160 1.81 0.75 11.72
C ALA A 160 1.43 0.21 13.11
N LEU A 161 0.22 0.52 13.60
CA LEU A 161 -0.31 -0.04 14.85
C LEU A 161 -0.37 -1.57 14.81
N ASN A 162 -0.86 -2.13 13.71
CA ASN A 162 -0.95 -3.58 13.52
C ASN A 162 0.43 -4.25 13.43
N THR A 163 1.40 -3.58 12.79
CA THR A 163 2.78 -4.06 12.69
C THR A 163 3.44 -4.14 14.06
N LEU A 164 3.30 -3.09 14.88
CA LEU A 164 3.83 -3.09 16.25
C LEU A 164 3.14 -4.14 17.14
N ALA A 165 1.82 -4.30 17.02
CA ALA A 165 1.10 -5.34 17.75
C ALA A 165 1.65 -6.75 17.43
N GLN A 166 1.87 -7.06 16.14
CA GLN A 166 2.46 -8.33 15.72
C GLN A 166 3.91 -8.48 16.20
N HIS A 167 4.73 -7.45 16.07
CA HIS A 167 6.12 -7.45 16.51
C HIS A 167 6.24 -7.76 18.02
N TYR A 168 5.47 -7.08 18.86
CA TYR A 168 5.49 -7.29 20.30
C TYR A 168 4.90 -8.64 20.70
N TYR A 169 3.85 -9.09 20.01
CA TYR A 169 3.30 -10.44 20.22
C TYR A 169 4.35 -11.53 19.95
N ALA A 170 5.04 -11.44 18.80
CA ALA A 170 6.09 -12.38 18.43
C ALA A 170 7.27 -12.37 19.41
N SER A 171 7.53 -11.21 20.04
CA SER A 171 8.61 -11.02 21.02
C SER A 171 8.20 -11.37 22.46
N GLY A 172 6.98 -11.88 22.69
CA GLY A 172 6.48 -12.24 24.03
C GLY A 172 6.08 -11.05 24.92
N GLN A 173 6.09 -9.84 24.39
CA GLN A 173 5.77 -8.59 25.08
C GLN A 173 4.26 -8.30 24.94
N TYR A 174 3.46 -9.11 25.64
CA TYR A 174 2.02 -9.17 25.37
C TYR A 174 1.24 -7.92 25.83
N PHE A 175 1.71 -7.20 26.87
CA PHE A 175 1.05 -5.97 27.31
C PHE A 175 1.20 -4.83 26.29
N GLU A 176 2.38 -4.69 25.71
CA GLU A 176 2.67 -3.76 24.61
C GLU A 176 1.85 -4.15 23.37
N ALA A 177 1.83 -5.44 23.03
CA ALA A 177 1.01 -5.96 21.94
C ALA A 177 -0.48 -5.61 22.13
N ARG A 178 -1.02 -5.76 23.35
CA ARG A 178 -2.40 -5.38 23.69
C ARG A 178 -2.63 -3.89 23.44
N ALA A 179 -1.74 -3.02 23.90
CA ALA A 179 -1.88 -1.58 23.74
C ALA A 179 -1.96 -1.17 22.25
N PHE A 180 -1.08 -1.70 21.41
CA PHE A 180 -1.11 -1.42 19.97
C PHE A 180 -2.31 -2.05 19.26
N SER A 181 -2.69 -3.28 19.62
CA SER A 181 -3.86 -3.97 19.08
C SER A 181 -5.17 -3.22 19.36
N GLN A 182 -5.35 -2.73 20.60
CA GLN A 182 -6.52 -1.93 20.97
C GLN A 182 -6.57 -0.60 20.21
N ARG A 183 -5.44 0.11 20.10
CA ARG A 183 -5.35 1.33 19.29
C ARG A 183 -5.69 1.06 17.82
N ARG A 184 -5.21 -0.06 17.25
CA ARG A 184 -5.55 -0.46 15.88
C ARG A 184 -7.06 -0.64 15.69
N LEU A 185 -7.71 -1.34 16.61
CA LEU A 185 -9.15 -1.59 16.54
C LEU A 185 -9.99 -0.33 16.77
N ALA A 186 -9.44 0.69 17.44
CA ALA A 186 -10.08 1.99 17.59
C ALA A 186 -9.88 2.90 16.35
N ALA A 187 -8.73 2.83 15.69
CA ALA A 187 -8.37 3.74 14.60
C ALA A 187 -8.98 3.38 13.24
N ALA A 188 -9.31 2.11 13.01
CA ALA A 188 -9.88 1.66 11.75
C ALA A 188 -10.79 0.44 11.96
N PRO A 189 -11.70 0.13 11.01
CA PRO A 189 -12.54 -1.06 11.07
C PRO A 189 -11.73 -2.32 11.38
N ALA A 190 -12.34 -3.20 12.16
CA ALA A 190 -11.76 -4.48 12.49
C ALA A 190 -11.54 -5.30 11.21
N THR A 191 -10.48 -6.11 11.21
CA THR A 191 -10.26 -7.15 10.20
C THR A 191 -10.24 -8.50 10.89
N PRO A 192 -10.48 -9.61 10.17
CA PRO A 192 -10.38 -10.94 10.74
C PRO A 192 -9.06 -11.17 11.50
N ASP A 193 -7.93 -10.75 10.91
CA ASP A 193 -6.61 -10.98 11.49
C ASP A 193 -6.33 -10.06 12.68
N ALA A 194 -6.83 -8.82 12.68
CA ALA A 194 -6.71 -7.94 13.84
C ALA A 194 -7.48 -8.50 15.05
N LEU A 195 -8.69 -9.04 14.84
CA LEU A 195 -9.46 -9.68 15.91
C LEU A 195 -8.82 -10.99 16.38
N ARG A 196 -8.24 -11.77 15.46
CA ARG A 196 -7.53 -13.02 15.78
C ARG A 196 -6.28 -12.74 16.61
N LEU A 197 -5.49 -11.75 16.22
CA LEU A 197 -4.31 -11.30 16.97
C LEU A 197 -4.72 -10.76 18.34
N ALA A 198 -5.77 -9.95 18.43
CA ALA A 198 -6.29 -9.48 19.71
C ALA A 198 -6.66 -10.64 20.63
N SER A 199 -7.43 -11.63 20.15
CA SER A 199 -7.74 -12.84 20.93
C SER A 199 -6.48 -13.56 21.43
N GLN A 200 -5.50 -13.77 20.56
CA GLN A 200 -4.27 -14.47 20.89
C GLN A 200 -3.44 -13.71 21.95
N ILE A 201 -3.41 -12.38 21.88
CA ILE A 201 -2.77 -11.54 22.89
C ILE A 201 -3.45 -11.71 24.25
N GLU A 202 -4.78 -11.65 24.28
CA GLU A 202 -5.56 -11.80 25.51
C GLU A 202 -5.38 -13.19 26.14
N ASP A 203 -5.36 -14.25 25.33
CA ASP A 203 -5.08 -15.61 25.79
C ASP A 203 -3.69 -15.74 26.42
N LYS A 204 -2.66 -15.13 25.81
CA LYS A 204 -1.29 -15.12 26.35
C LYS A 204 -1.16 -14.33 27.65
N LEU A 205 -2.05 -13.36 27.88
CA LEU A 205 -2.15 -12.60 29.12
C LEU A 205 -3.05 -13.29 30.17
N GLY A 206 -3.70 -14.41 29.83
CA GLY A 206 -4.61 -15.13 30.71
C GLY A 206 -6.01 -14.52 30.82
N ASP A 207 -6.34 -13.50 30.02
CA ASP A 207 -7.66 -12.87 29.99
C ASP A 207 -8.61 -13.63 29.04
N THR A 208 -9.01 -14.83 29.47
CA THR A 208 -9.86 -15.73 28.68
C THR A 208 -11.23 -15.13 28.34
N VAL A 209 -11.72 -14.19 29.16
CA VAL A 209 -12.98 -13.49 28.94
C VAL A 209 -12.84 -12.50 27.78
N ALA A 210 -11.78 -11.69 27.77
CA ALA A 210 -11.51 -10.77 26.67
C ALA A 210 -11.21 -11.53 25.36
N ALA A 211 -10.41 -12.60 25.42
CA ALA A 211 -10.13 -13.45 24.28
C ALA A 211 -11.42 -14.01 23.64
N THR A 212 -12.30 -14.59 24.46
CA THR A 212 -13.59 -15.11 24.00
C THR A 212 -14.44 -14.01 23.35
N ARG A 213 -14.42 -12.78 23.89
CA ARG A 213 -15.16 -11.65 23.30
C ARG A 213 -14.66 -11.34 21.89
N TYR A 214 -13.34 -11.33 21.65
CA TYR A 214 -12.78 -11.12 20.31
C TYR A 214 -13.11 -12.26 19.35
N VAL A 215 -13.11 -13.52 19.81
CA VAL A 215 -13.56 -14.67 19.01
C VAL A 215 -15.03 -14.52 18.61
N GLN A 216 -15.91 -14.10 19.52
CA GLN A 216 -17.31 -13.89 19.18
C GLN A 216 -17.50 -12.74 18.19
N ARG A 217 -16.77 -11.63 18.36
CA ARG A 217 -16.76 -10.55 17.37
C ARG A 217 -16.32 -11.05 15.99
N LEU A 218 -15.24 -11.82 15.93
CA LEU A 218 -14.76 -12.41 14.67
C LEU A 218 -15.85 -13.26 13.99
N ARG A 219 -16.59 -14.07 14.76
CA ARG A 219 -17.67 -14.91 14.23
C ARG A 219 -18.87 -14.11 13.73
N THR A 220 -19.24 -13.06 14.46
CA THR A 220 -20.40 -12.22 14.15
C THR A 220 -20.11 -11.27 12.99
N GLU A 221 -18.96 -10.61 12.99
CA GLU A 221 -18.57 -9.62 11.98
C GLU A 221 -18.05 -10.28 10.69
N PHE A 222 -17.45 -11.48 10.79
CA PHE A 222 -16.81 -12.16 9.65
C PHE A 222 -17.17 -13.67 9.60
N PRO A 223 -18.44 -14.04 9.38
CA PRO A 223 -18.88 -15.43 9.41
C PRO A 223 -18.17 -16.33 8.38
N GLN A 224 -17.80 -15.78 7.22
CA GLN A 224 -17.09 -16.49 6.14
C GLN A 224 -15.59 -16.72 6.45
N ALA A 225 -14.99 -15.97 7.38
CA ALA A 225 -13.59 -16.17 7.76
C ALA A 225 -13.35 -17.48 8.55
N ARG A 226 -14.41 -18.23 8.87
CA ARG A 226 -14.34 -19.59 9.44
C ARG A 226 -14.20 -20.69 8.40
N THR A 227 -14.70 -20.48 7.18
CA THR A 227 -14.79 -21.55 6.17
C THR A 227 -13.50 -21.71 5.36
N ALA A 228 -12.59 -20.74 5.41
CA ALA A 228 -11.27 -20.80 4.77
C ALA A 228 -10.22 -21.52 5.64
N GLY A 229 -10.57 -22.71 6.16
CA GLY A 229 -9.56 -23.70 6.57
C GLY A 229 -8.97 -24.37 5.31
N PRO A 230 -7.75 -24.92 5.35
CA PRO A 230 -7.14 -25.55 4.18
C PRO A 230 -7.95 -26.80 3.81
N GLY A 231 -8.82 -26.71 2.80
CA GLY A 231 -9.50 -27.91 2.31
C GLY A 231 -10.76 -27.77 1.46
N GLU A 232 -11.46 -26.63 1.40
CA GLU A 232 -12.72 -26.60 0.63
C GLU A 232 -12.89 -25.32 -0.18
N ALA A 233 -12.10 -25.24 -1.24
CA ALA A 233 -12.39 -24.43 -2.41
C ALA A 233 -12.42 -25.34 -3.64
N GLU A 234 -13.39 -26.26 -3.70
CA GLU A 234 -13.70 -27.01 -4.92
C GLU A 234 -15.17 -27.46 -4.86
N SER A 235 -16.06 -26.67 -5.46
CA SER A 235 -17.01 -27.14 -6.48
C SER A 235 -17.86 -25.97 -6.97
N GLN A 236 -17.65 -25.63 -8.25
CA GLN A 236 -18.65 -24.98 -9.09
C GLN A 236 -19.83 -25.93 -9.32
#